data_AF-A0A7W5YQ44-F1
#
_entry.id   AF-A0A7W5YQ44-F1
#
_cell.length_a   1.000
_cell.length_b   1.000
_cell.length_c   1.000
_cell.angle_alpha   90.00
_cell.angle_beta   90.00
_cell.angle_gamma   90.00
#
_symmetry.space_group_name_H-M   'P 1'
#
loop_
_entity.id
_entity.type
_entity.pdbx_description
1 polymer ?
#
loop_
_entity_poly.entity_id
_entity_poly.type
_entity_poly.pdbx_seq_one_letter_code
_entity_poly.pdbx_strand_id
1 'polypeptide(L)'
;MGRSRQRRHDDLLRQLTDLGDNLPLGPGPDPAFRARLRETLMAESFAAPVPERRGQRRRQGRWQRQWQGRWLAPALSAGMALVMVLSVMVTSRAVPGDMLYPLKRAAEGAISELNPDKAGGELEAAAQRAEELRALLDAGGGGPHVGATLQEMEASTRSAMERLDRAAPRDQEKINQFVEEQHKAVDPMLERLNDVDQEQASGYLDYIDGLRLPPG
;
A
#
# COMPACT_ATOMS: atom_id res chain seq x y z
N MET A 1 23.31 -29.34 14.79
CA MET A 1 22.66 -28.60 13.69
C MET A 1 22.46 -27.08 13.94
N GLY A 2 22.80 -26.49 15.11
CA GLY A 2 22.54 -25.07 15.39
C GLY A 2 23.54 -24.03 14.83
N ARG A 3 24.75 -24.44 14.45
CA ARG A 3 25.82 -23.49 14.01
C ARG A 3 25.61 -22.93 12.60
N SER A 4 24.89 -23.64 11.73
CA SER A 4 24.63 -23.20 10.35
C SER A 4 23.51 -22.16 10.23
N ARG A 5 22.58 -22.12 11.20
CA ARG A 5 21.56 -21.05 11.29
C ARG A 5 22.16 -19.76 11.84
N GLN A 6 23.04 -19.86 12.83
CA GLN A 6 23.71 -18.68 13.40
C GLN A 6 24.56 -17.95 12.36
N ARG A 7 25.34 -18.69 11.55
CA ARG A 7 26.15 -18.09 10.48
C ARG A 7 25.33 -17.35 9.43
N ARG A 8 24.23 -17.95 8.97
CA ARG A 8 23.32 -17.27 8.02
C ARG A 8 22.70 -16.01 8.59
N HIS A 9 22.38 -16.01 9.89
CA HIS A 9 21.85 -14.82 10.56
C HIS A 9 22.92 -13.73 10.67
N ASP A 10 24.15 -14.09 11.00
CA ASP A 10 25.27 -13.15 11.09
C ASP A 10 25.66 -12.60 9.71
N ASP A 11 25.56 -13.41 8.66
CA ASP A 11 25.81 -13.01 7.27
C ASP A 11 24.73 -12.06 6.74
N LEU A 12 23.45 -12.31 7.08
CA LEU A 12 22.35 -11.39 6.76
C LEU A 12 22.46 -10.07 7.51
N LEU A 13 22.87 -10.08 8.78
CA LEU A 13 23.10 -8.85 9.54
C LEU A 13 24.26 -8.04 8.97
N ARG A 14 25.35 -8.69 8.54
CA ARG A 14 26.43 -8.02 7.81
C ARG A 14 25.95 -7.40 6.52
N GLN A 15 25.18 -8.16 5.73
CA GLN A 15 24.68 -7.68 4.45
C GLN A 15 23.71 -6.50 4.59
N LEU A 16 22.87 -6.49 5.63
CA LEU A 16 21.99 -5.36 5.94
C LEU A 16 22.75 -4.14 6.47
N THR A 17 23.83 -4.35 7.21
CA THR A 17 24.68 -3.26 7.72
C THR A 17 25.46 -2.62 6.56
N ASP A 18 26.06 -3.43 5.69
CA ASP A 18 26.71 -2.95 4.46
C ASP A 18 25.74 -2.21 3.55
N LEU A 19 24.47 -2.64 3.47
CA LEU A 19 23.45 -1.95 2.68
C LEU A 19 23.05 -0.61 3.33
N GLY A 20 22.93 -0.57 4.66
CA GLY A 20 22.63 0.64 5.43
C GLY A 20 23.73 1.70 5.35
N ASP A 21 25.00 1.29 5.32
CA ASP A 21 26.15 2.19 5.24
C ASP A 21 26.42 2.70 3.81
N ASN A 22 25.99 1.96 2.78
CA ASN A 22 26.18 2.33 1.37
C ASN A 22 24.98 3.03 0.72
N LEU A 23 23.81 3.04 1.35
CA LEU A 23 22.71 3.90 0.90
C LEU A 23 22.96 5.33 1.41
N PRO A 24 22.96 6.36 0.54
CA PRO A 24 22.93 7.75 0.96
C PRO A 24 21.51 8.07 1.48
N LEU A 25 21.15 7.48 2.62
CA LEU A 25 20.05 7.96 3.44
C LEU A 25 20.52 9.34 3.92
N GLY A 26 19.92 10.39 3.36
CA GLY A 26 20.17 11.76 3.79
C GLY A 26 20.01 11.92 5.32
N PRO A 27 20.32 13.11 5.86
CA PRO A 27 20.18 13.36 7.29
C PRO A 27 18.78 12.91 7.72
N GLY A 28 18.74 11.99 8.69
CA GLY A 28 17.52 11.30 9.09
C GLY A 28 16.37 12.25 9.46
N PRO A 29 15.19 11.71 9.76
CA PRO A 29 13.96 12.50 9.92
C PRO A 29 14.15 13.69 10.87
N ASP A 30 13.53 14.82 10.47
CA ASP A 30 13.64 16.13 11.11
C ASP A 30 13.58 16.06 12.65
N PRO A 31 14.52 16.70 13.38
CA PRO A 31 14.54 16.70 14.84
C PRO A 31 13.24 17.17 15.49
N ALA A 32 12.53 18.14 14.90
CA ALA A 32 11.27 18.63 15.46
C ALA A 32 10.15 17.59 15.32
N PHE A 33 10.12 16.85 14.20
CA PHE A 33 9.26 15.68 14.04
C PHE A 33 9.54 14.61 15.09
N ARG A 34 10.81 14.29 15.35
CA ARG A 34 11.19 13.30 16.38
C ARG A 34 10.78 13.72 17.80
N ALA A 35 10.86 15.02 18.10
CA ALA A 35 10.43 15.55 19.39
C ALA A 35 8.92 15.42 19.60
N ARG A 36 8.12 15.81 18.59
CA ARG A 36 6.65 15.68 18.64
C ARG A 36 6.22 14.22 18.77
N LEU A 37 6.83 13.33 18.00
CA LEU A 37 6.54 11.89 18.09
C LEU A 37 6.85 11.34 19.48
N ARG A 38 7.95 11.77 20.09
CA ARG A 38 8.31 11.38 21.46
C ARG A 38 7.28 11.88 22.47
N GLU A 39 6.80 13.11 22.33
CA GLU A 39 5.76 13.66 23.20
C GLU A 39 4.43 12.92 23.06
N THR A 40 3.99 12.64 21.83
CA THR A 40 2.75 11.88 21.57
C THR A 40 2.83 10.48 22.19
N LEU A 41 3.93 9.77 21.98
CA LEU A 41 4.13 8.42 22.54
C LEU A 41 4.23 8.42 24.07
N MET A 42 4.86 9.43 24.66
CA MET A 42 4.93 9.58 26.10
C MET A 42 3.57 9.91 26.69
N ALA A 43 2.77 10.77 26.04
CA ALA A 43 1.42 11.11 26.48
C ALA A 43 0.46 9.91 26.46
N GLU A 44 0.51 9.09 25.41
CA GLU A 44 -0.35 7.90 25.28
C GLU A 44 0.04 6.78 26.24
N SER A 45 1.31 6.70 26.64
CA SER A 45 1.79 5.66 27.57
C SER A 45 1.17 5.74 28.98
N PHE A 46 0.64 6.90 29.37
CA PHE A 46 -0.04 7.10 30.66
C PHE A 46 -1.55 6.85 30.60
N ALA A 47 -2.13 6.64 29.40
CA ALA A 47 -3.58 6.51 29.22
C ALA A 47 -4.09 5.05 29.22
N ALA A 48 -3.20 4.06 29.28
CA ALA A 48 -3.59 2.64 29.25
C ALA A 48 -3.80 2.06 30.67
N PRO A 49 -5.03 1.68 31.06
CA PRO A 49 -5.26 0.97 32.31
C PRO A 49 -4.77 -0.49 32.20
N VAL A 50 -3.87 -0.89 33.11
CA VAL A 50 -3.43 -2.28 33.29
C VAL A 50 -4.56 -3.07 33.97
N PRO A 51 -5.03 -4.21 33.43
CA PRO A 51 -6.07 -5.00 34.08
C PRO A 51 -5.56 -5.63 35.38
N GLU A 52 -6.28 -5.36 36.47
CA GLU A 52 -6.07 -5.95 37.80
C GLU A 52 -6.25 -7.47 37.78
N ARG A 53 -5.20 -8.23 38.14
CA ARG A 53 -5.34 -9.64 38.53
C ARG A 53 -5.50 -9.73 40.04
N ARG A 54 -6.70 -10.14 40.49
CA ARG A 54 -6.99 -10.47 41.89
C ARG A 54 -6.28 -11.76 42.32
N GLY A 55 -5.47 -11.64 43.38
CA GLY A 55 -5.44 -12.55 44.52
C GLY A 55 -4.60 -13.83 44.44
N GLN A 56 -3.38 -13.78 44.99
CA GLN A 56 -2.89 -14.80 45.92
C GLN A 56 -1.76 -14.23 46.79
N ARG A 57 -1.92 -14.36 48.12
CA ARG A 57 -1.07 -13.79 49.17
C ARG A 57 0.05 -14.75 49.57
N ARG A 58 1.18 -14.14 50.01
CA ARG A 58 2.31 -14.66 50.84
C ARG A 58 3.32 -15.52 50.04
N ARG A 59 4.65 -15.30 50.04
CA ARG A 59 5.59 -14.72 51.02
C ARG A 59 6.82 -14.12 50.30
N GLN A 60 7.46 -13.17 50.99
CA GLN A 60 8.66 -12.42 50.60
C GLN A 60 9.90 -13.30 50.38
N GLY A 61 10.82 -12.87 49.50
CA GLY A 61 12.20 -13.35 49.51
C GLY A 61 12.97 -13.20 48.20
N ARG A 62 13.54 -12.01 47.96
CA ARG A 62 14.73 -11.70 47.15
C ARG A 62 15.24 -12.80 46.18
N TRP A 63 14.73 -12.78 44.95
CA TRP A 63 15.47 -13.23 43.75
C TRP A 63 15.28 -12.17 42.66
N GLN A 64 15.90 -11.02 42.88
CA GLN A 64 16.10 -10.01 41.83
C GLN A 64 17.15 -10.52 40.84
N ARG A 65 16.97 -10.12 39.58
CA ARG A 65 17.85 -10.28 38.41
C ARG A 65 17.68 -11.60 37.67
N GLN A 66 16.87 -11.61 36.61
CA GLN A 66 17.14 -12.29 35.32
C GLN A 66 15.91 -12.39 34.38
N TRP A 67 14.69 -12.05 34.80
CA TRP A 67 13.48 -12.45 34.03
C TRP A 67 12.57 -11.30 33.52
N GLN A 68 13.12 -10.11 33.23
CA GLN A 68 12.34 -8.98 32.69
C GLN A 68 12.79 -8.51 31.28
N GLY A 69 13.25 -9.43 30.44
CA GLY A 69 13.73 -9.11 29.09
C GLY A 69 13.06 -9.85 27.94
N ARG A 70 12.04 -10.70 28.18
CA ARG A 70 11.50 -11.60 27.14
C ARG A 70 10.04 -11.43 26.76
N TRP A 71 9.32 -10.51 27.39
CA TRP A 71 7.90 -10.25 27.09
C TRP A 71 7.61 -8.81 26.65
N LEU A 72 8.61 -7.91 26.69
CA LEU A 72 8.50 -6.56 26.10
C LEU A 72 8.82 -6.54 24.60
N ALA A 73 9.56 -7.52 24.10
CA ALA A 73 9.87 -7.65 22.67
C ALA A 73 8.63 -7.84 21.78
N PRO A 74 7.67 -8.76 22.06
CA PRO A 74 6.53 -8.96 21.17
C PRO A 74 5.54 -7.79 21.14
N ALA A 75 5.44 -7.00 22.22
CA ALA A 75 4.55 -5.82 22.26
C ALA A 75 5.08 -4.65 21.41
N LEU A 76 6.40 -4.44 21.41
CA LEU A 76 7.06 -3.47 20.52
C LEU A 76 6.98 -3.91 19.06
N SER A 77 7.10 -5.21 18.77
CA SER A 77 6.93 -5.74 17.41
C SER A 77 5.50 -5.60 16.89
N ALA A 78 4.51 -5.86 17.74
CA ALA A 78 3.09 -5.69 17.39
C ALA A 78 2.72 -4.22 17.20
N GLY A 79 3.25 -3.30 18.03
CA GLY A 79 3.06 -1.87 17.88
C GLY A 79 3.70 -1.31 16.60
N MET A 80 4.92 -1.74 16.27
CA MET A 80 5.58 -1.36 15.01
C MET A 80 4.85 -1.92 13.79
N ALA A 81 4.39 -3.18 13.85
CA ALA A 81 3.58 -3.78 12.80
C ALA A 81 2.24 -3.04 12.66
N LEU A 82 1.60 -2.65 13.75
CA LEU A 82 0.36 -1.87 13.73
C LEU A 82 0.60 -0.47 13.16
N VAL A 83 1.69 0.22 13.53
CA VAL A 83 2.05 1.52 12.96
C VAL A 83 2.40 1.40 11.48
N MET A 84 3.08 0.33 11.05
CA MET A 84 3.31 0.06 9.62
C MET A 84 2.01 -0.23 8.88
N VAL A 85 1.11 -1.05 9.44
CA VAL A 85 -0.21 -1.35 8.86
C VAL A 85 -1.08 -0.09 8.81
N LEU A 86 -1.07 0.74 9.85
CA LEU A 86 -1.79 2.02 9.88
C LEU A 86 -1.17 3.05 8.95
N SER A 87 0.16 3.09 8.82
CA SER A 87 0.85 3.96 7.85
C SER A 87 0.56 3.53 6.42
N VAL A 88 0.47 2.22 6.15
CA VAL A 88 0.00 1.66 4.88
C VAL A 88 -1.47 2.02 4.64
N MET A 89 -2.34 1.96 5.65
CA MET A 89 -3.76 2.34 5.54
C MET A 89 -4.00 3.85 5.38
N VAL A 90 -3.13 4.70 5.91
CA VAL A 90 -3.19 6.16 5.69
C VAL A 90 -2.60 6.50 4.32
N THR A 91 -1.56 5.80 3.88
CA THR A 91 -0.93 5.98 2.57
C THR A 91 -1.79 5.44 1.42
N SER A 92 -2.62 4.41 1.65
CA SER A 92 -3.48 3.83 0.60
C SER A 92 -4.54 4.80 0.07
N ARG A 93 -4.86 5.85 0.85
CA ARG A 93 -5.79 6.93 0.44
C ARG A 93 -5.11 8.10 -0.24
N ALA A 94 -3.78 8.10 -0.36
CA ALA A 94 -3.09 9.15 -1.08
C ALA A 94 -3.54 9.16 -2.54
N VAL A 95 -3.83 10.35 -3.05
CA VAL A 95 -4.17 10.60 -4.45
C VAL A 95 -3.01 11.30 -5.15
N PRO A 96 -2.94 11.25 -6.48
CA PRO A 96 -1.96 12.02 -7.25
C PRO A 96 -1.90 13.49 -6.79
N GLY A 97 -0.69 13.97 -6.48
CA GLY A 97 -0.48 15.31 -5.91
C GLY A 97 -0.26 15.35 -4.40
N ASP A 98 -0.58 14.28 -3.67
CA ASP A 98 -0.25 14.15 -2.25
C ASP A 98 1.22 13.82 -2.02
N MET A 99 1.81 14.32 -0.92
CA MET A 99 3.21 14.03 -0.55
C MET A 99 3.49 12.53 -0.35
N LEU A 100 2.47 11.75 0.05
CA LEU A 100 2.59 10.31 0.27
C LEU A 100 2.30 9.48 -0.98
N TYR A 101 1.85 10.09 -2.08
CA TYR A 101 1.52 9.36 -3.30
C TYR A 101 2.73 8.63 -3.92
N PRO A 102 3.94 9.20 -3.99
CA PRO A 102 5.10 8.46 -4.47
C PRO A 102 5.40 7.20 -3.63
N LEU A 103 5.13 7.24 -2.32
CA LEU A 103 5.29 6.08 -1.44
C LEU A 103 4.22 5.02 -1.70
N LYS A 104 2.96 5.43 -1.93
CA LYS A 104 1.88 4.54 -2.36
C LYS A 104 2.28 3.79 -3.64
N ARG A 105 2.76 4.51 -4.66
CA ARG A 105 3.17 3.93 -5.94
C ARG A 105 4.36 2.97 -5.80
N ALA A 106 5.35 3.30 -4.97
CA ALA A 106 6.46 2.38 -4.68
C ALA A 106 6.00 1.09 -4.00
N ALA A 107 5.04 1.18 -3.06
CA ALA A 107 4.46 0.03 -2.40
C ALA A 107 3.64 -0.84 -3.36
N GLU A 108 2.80 -0.23 -4.20
CA GLU A 108 2.03 -0.93 -5.23
C GLU A 108 2.92 -1.67 -6.23
N GLY A 109 4.01 -1.05 -6.67
CA GLY A 109 4.99 -1.70 -7.54
C GLY A 109 5.59 -2.95 -6.91
N ALA A 110 6.02 -2.87 -5.65
CA ALA A 110 6.56 -4.01 -4.91
C ALA A 110 5.52 -5.12 -4.68
N ILE A 111 4.27 -4.77 -4.38
CA ILE A 111 3.18 -5.74 -4.22
C ILE A 111 2.85 -6.40 -5.58
N SER A 112 2.80 -5.61 -6.65
CA SER A 112 2.55 -6.10 -8.01
C SER A 112 3.64 -7.08 -8.45
N GLU A 113 4.91 -6.83 -8.12
CA GLU A 113 6.03 -7.75 -8.37
C GLU A 113 5.84 -9.13 -7.71
N LEU A 114 5.17 -9.18 -6.56
CA LEU A 114 4.90 -10.42 -5.83
C LEU A 114 3.62 -11.14 -6.29
N ASN A 115 2.75 -10.46 -7.05
CA ASN A 115 1.49 -11.07 -7.51
C ASN A 115 1.75 -12.14 -8.59
N PRO A 116 1.32 -13.41 -8.37
CA PRO A 116 1.42 -14.45 -9.39
C PRO A 116 0.49 -14.21 -10.59
N ASP A 117 -0.67 -13.57 -10.38
CA ASP A 117 -1.58 -13.14 -11.44
C ASP A 117 -1.27 -11.70 -11.85
N LYS A 118 -0.26 -11.55 -12.70
CA LYS A 118 0.17 -10.23 -13.21
C LYS A 118 -0.92 -9.51 -13.98
N ALA A 119 -1.72 -10.23 -14.76
CA ALA A 119 -2.78 -9.63 -15.55
C ALA A 119 -3.91 -9.13 -14.64
N GLY A 120 -4.32 -9.93 -13.66
CA GLY A 120 -5.28 -9.52 -12.64
C GLY A 120 -4.82 -8.32 -11.84
N GLY A 121 -3.55 -8.31 -11.40
CA GLY A 121 -2.99 -7.17 -10.66
C GLY A 121 -2.97 -5.86 -11.46
N GLU A 122 -2.75 -5.93 -12.78
CA GLU A 122 -2.79 -4.75 -13.65
C GLU A 122 -4.22 -4.25 -13.90
N LEU A 123 -5.22 -5.15 -13.98
CA LEU A 123 -6.63 -4.75 -14.00
C LEU A 123 -7.07 -4.12 -12.68
N GLU A 124 -6.62 -4.67 -11.56
CA GLU A 124 -6.87 -4.09 -10.23
C GLU A 124 -6.23 -2.71 -10.10
N ALA A 125 -5.01 -2.53 -10.61
CA ALA A 125 -4.36 -1.22 -10.66
C ALA A 125 -5.10 -0.22 -11.56
N ALA A 126 -5.75 -0.67 -12.63
CA ALA A 126 -6.62 0.19 -13.43
C ALA A 126 -7.89 0.58 -12.66
N ALA A 127 -8.53 -0.35 -11.94
CA ALA A 127 -9.68 -0.06 -11.08
C ALA A 127 -9.34 0.93 -9.96
N GLN A 128 -8.19 0.78 -9.32
CA GLN A 128 -7.70 1.71 -8.30
C GLN A 128 -7.48 3.12 -8.86
N ARG A 129 -6.98 3.24 -10.10
CA ARG A 129 -6.82 4.55 -10.74
C ARG A 129 -8.15 5.24 -11.07
N ALA A 130 -9.20 4.47 -11.40
CA ALA A 130 -10.54 5.03 -11.51
C ALA A 130 -10.99 5.62 -10.16
N GLU A 131 -10.72 4.96 -9.04
CA GLU A 131 -11.03 5.52 -7.71
C GLU A 131 -10.20 6.77 -7.37
N GLU A 132 -8.91 6.79 -7.76
CA GLU A 132 -8.05 7.98 -7.62
C GLU A 132 -8.59 9.15 -8.42
N LEU A 133 -9.03 8.91 -9.66
CA LEU A 133 -9.69 9.91 -10.50
C LEU A 133 -10.91 10.51 -9.81
N ARG A 134 -11.77 9.67 -9.20
CA ARG A 134 -12.92 10.13 -8.43
C ARG A 134 -12.50 11.06 -7.30
N ALA A 135 -11.48 10.65 -6.55
CA ALA A 135 -11.00 11.39 -5.40
C ALA A 135 -10.34 12.72 -5.80
N LEU A 136 -9.63 12.77 -6.93
CA LEU A 136 -9.12 14.02 -7.50
C LEU A 136 -10.25 14.99 -7.86
N LEU A 137 -11.31 14.49 -8.50
CA LEU A 137 -12.47 15.30 -8.86
C LEU A 137 -13.24 15.78 -7.63
N ASP A 138 -13.36 14.95 -6.59
CA ASP A 138 -14.02 15.29 -5.33
C ASP A 138 -13.24 16.33 -4.51
N ALA A 139 -11.90 16.33 -4.62
CA ALA A 139 -11.04 17.35 -4.05
C ALA A 139 -11.07 18.68 -4.82
N GLY A 140 -11.83 18.78 -5.92
CA GLY A 140 -11.84 19.94 -6.81
C GLY A 140 -10.57 20.09 -7.64
N GLY A 141 -9.74 19.04 -7.68
CA GLY A 141 -8.48 18.99 -8.41
C GLY A 141 -8.69 18.65 -9.89
N GLY A 142 -9.42 19.51 -10.62
CA GLY A 142 -9.36 19.52 -12.08
C GLY A 142 -8.01 20.09 -12.51
N GLY A 143 -7.03 19.23 -12.76
CA GLY A 143 -5.64 19.64 -13.01
C GLY A 143 -4.81 18.56 -13.69
N PRO A 144 -3.49 18.78 -13.90
CA PRO A 144 -2.61 17.89 -14.68
C PRO A 144 -2.53 16.45 -14.18
N HIS A 145 -2.98 16.19 -12.94
CA HIS A 145 -3.05 14.86 -12.36
C HIS A 145 -4.21 14.01 -12.90
N VAL A 146 -5.30 14.62 -13.37
CA VAL A 146 -6.46 13.91 -13.94
C VAL A 146 -6.06 13.18 -15.22
N GLY A 147 -5.56 13.91 -16.23
CA GLY A 147 -5.08 13.32 -17.48
C GLY A 147 -3.95 12.31 -17.30
N ALA A 148 -3.01 12.56 -16.36
CA ALA A 148 -1.97 11.60 -16.03
C ALA A 148 -2.55 10.30 -15.44
N THR A 149 -3.53 10.39 -14.54
CA THR A 149 -4.18 9.22 -13.93
C THR A 149 -4.95 8.41 -14.97
N LEU A 150 -5.67 9.08 -15.88
CA LEU A 150 -6.34 8.45 -17.02
C LEU A 150 -5.34 7.71 -17.93
N GLN A 151 -4.19 8.33 -18.23
CA GLN A 151 -3.16 7.73 -19.07
C GLN A 151 -2.58 6.47 -18.42
N GLU A 152 -2.31 6.53 -17.12
CA GLU A 152 -1.78 5.39 -16.40
C GLU A 152 -2.82 4.25 -16.26
N MET A 153 -4.10 4.58 -16.16
CA MET A 153 -5.21 3.62 -16.15
C MET A 153 -5.31 2.87 -17.48
N GLU A 154 -5.24 3.60 -18.60
CA GLU A 154 -5.17 3.01 -19.94
C GLU A 154 -3.94 2.10 -20.08
N ALA A 155 -2.77 2.57 -19.64
CA ALA A 155 -1.52 1.82 -19.75
C ALA A 155 -1.56 0.49 -18.98
N SER A 156 -2.06 0.48 -17.73
CA SER A 156 -2.23 -0.77 -16.97
C SER A 156 -3.25 -1.70 -17.61
N THR A 157 -4.35 -1.17 -18.15
CA THR A 157 -5.36 -1.98 -18.85
C THR A 157 -4.76 -2.64 -20.10
N ARG A 158 -4.00 -1.90 -20.90
CA ARG A 158 -3.32 -2.46 -22.08
C ARG A 158 -2.26 -3.51 -21.71
N SER A 159 -1.44 -3.24 -20.70
CA SER A 159 -0.47 -4.20 -20.15
C SER A 159 -1.15 -5.50 -19.70
N ALA A 160 -2.31 -5.39 -19.03
CA ALA A 160 -3.10 -6.54 -18.61
C ALA A 160 -3.58 -7.35 -19.82
N MET A 161 -4.15 -6.70 -20.82
CA MET A 161 -4.67 -7.36 -22.03
C MET A 161 -3.57 -8.08 -22.81
N GLU A 162 -2.43 -7.42 -23.03
CA GLU A 162 -1.28 -8.05 -23.70
C GLU A 162 -0.78 -9.31 -22.97
N ARG A 163 -0.94 -9.37 -21.64
CA ARG A 163 -0.57 -10.54 -20.83
C ARG A 163 -1.64 -11.63 -20.90
N LEU A 164 -2.92 -11.28 -20.84
CA LEU A 164 -4.02 -12.24 -21.00
C LEU A 164 -3.98 -12.92 -22.37
N ASP A 165 -3.63 -12.18 -23.43
CA ASP A 165 -3.50 -12.70 -24.79
C ASP A 165 -2.42 -13.75 -24.91
N ARG A 166 -1.32 -13.57 -24.17
CA ARG A 166 -0.21 -14.51 -24.15
C ARG A 166 -0.49 -15.76 -23.29
N ALA A 167 -1.46 -15.70 -22.38
CA ALA A 167 -1.72 -16.73 -21.38
C ALA A 167 -2.93 -17.63 -21.70
N ALA A 168 -3.40 -17.66 -22.95
CA ALA A 168 -4.65 -18.29 -23.41
C ALA A 168 -5.06 -19.61 -22.70
N PRO A 169 -6.37 -19.81 -22.41
CA PRO A 169 -7.53 -19.02 -22.85
C PRO A 169 -7.85 -17.80 -21.95
N ARG A 170 -8.39 -16.73 -22.55
CA ARG A 170 -8.86 -15.53 -21.83
C ARG A 170 -10.06 -15.87 -20.95
N ASP A 171 -10.06 -15.36 -19.73
CA ASP A 171 -11.23 -15.37 -18.85
C ASP A 171 -12.17 -14.23 -19.24
N GLN A 172 -13.15 -14.53 -20.12
CA GLN A 172 -14.07 -13.53 -20.65
C GLN A 172 -15.02 -12.99 -19.56
N GLU A 173 -15.34 -13.78 -18.55
CA GLU A 173 -16.19 -13.35 -17.44
C GLU A 173 -15.46 -12.28 -16.62
N LYS A 174 -14.18 -12.49 -16.32
CA LYS A 174 -13.32 -11.50 -15.65
C LYS A 174 -13.17 -10.21 -16.47
N ILE A 175 -13.02 -10.32 -17.79
CA ILE A 175 -12.96 -9.13 -18.68
C ILE A 175 -14.29 -8.38 -18.65
N ASN A 176 -15.42 -9.08 -18.78
CA ASN A 176 -16.74 -8.45 -18.78
C ASN A 176 -17.00 -7.73 -17.46
N GLN A 177 -16.70 -8.37 -16.33
CA GLN A 177 -16.81 -7.78 -15.00
C GLN A 177 -15.94 -6.52 -14.87
N PHE A 178 -14.67 -6.60 -15.31
CA PHE A 178 -13.77 -5.45 -15.30
C PHE A 178 -14.36 -4.28 -16.09
N VAL A 179 -14.87 -4.52 -17.30
CA VAL A 179 -15.46 -3.46 -18.12
C VAL A 179 -16.69 -2.85 -17.44
N GLU A 180 -17.56 -3.66 -16.83
CA GLU A 180 -18.71 -3.16 -16.07
C GLU A 180 -18.29 -2.28 -14.89
N GLU A 181 -17.28 -2.71 -14.13
CA GLU A 181 -16.73 -1.96 -13.00
C GLU A 181 -16.12 -0.63 -13.44
N GLN A 182 -15.38 -0.62 -14.55
CA GLN A 182 -14.80 0.59 -15.13
C GLN A 182 -15.86 1.59 -15.57
N HIS A 183 -16.90 1.15 -16.30
CA HIS A 183 -18.02 2.01 -16.68
C HIS A 183 -18.69 2.62 -15.45
N LYS A 184 -19.03 1.79 -14.46
CA LYS A 184 -19.66 2.24 -13.22
C LYS A 184 -18.82 3.29 -12.48
N ALA A 185 -17.50 3.18 -12.55
CA ALA A 185 -16.60 4.15 -11.95
C ALA A 185 -16.49 5.43 -12.79
N VAL A 186 -16.19 5.32 -14.09
CA VAL A 186 -15.76 6.44 -14.94
C VAL A 186 -16.93 7.20 -15.57
N ASP A 187 -18.04 6.54 -15.96
CA ASP A 187 -19.19 7.20 -16.61
C ASP A 187 -19.70 8.41 -15.82
N PRO A 188 -19.91 8.33 -14.49
CA PRO A 188 -20.39 9.47 -13.71
C PRO A 188 -19.38 10.63 -13.62
N MET A 189 -18.12 10.39 -13.97
CA MET A 189 -17.07 11.39 -13.92
C MET A 189 -16.97 12.18 -15.21
N LEU A 190 -17.44 11.66 -16.34
CA LEU A 190 -17.31 12.28 -17.66
C LEU A 190 -17.84 13.72 -17.68
N GLU A 191 -18.97 13.97 -17.02
CA GLU A 191 -19.60 15.31 -16.95
C GLU A 191 -18.80 16.32 -16.09
N ARG A 192 -17.86 15.83 -15.28
CA ARG A 192 -17.04 16.64 -14.37
C ARG A 192 -15.63 16.90 -14.91
N LEU A 193 -15.24 16.18 -15.97
CA LEU A 193 -13.95 16.35 -16.63
C LEU A 193 -13.96 17.58 -17.54
N ASN A 194 -12.79 18.13 -17.83
CA ASN A 194 -12.67 19.11 -18.91
C ASN A 194 -12.72 18.39 -20.27
N ASP A 195 -12.90 19.15 -21.35
CA ASP A 195 -13.06 18.59 -22.71
C ASP A 195 -11.97 17.59 -23.11
N VAL A 196 -10.70 17.87 -22.75
CA VAL A 196 -9.55 17.02 -23.10
C VAL A 196 -9.57 15.72 -22.30
N ASP A 197 -9.74 15.81 -20.98
CA ASP A 197 -9.77 14.63 -20.11
C ASP A 197 -11.04 13.80 -20.37
N GLN A 198 -12.15 14.43 -20.75
CA GLN A 198 -13.40 13.77 -21.13
C GLN A 198 -13.25 12.97 -22.42
N GLU A 199 -12.60 13.54 -23.45
CA GLU A 199 -12.30 12.84 -24.70
C GLU A 199 -11.40 11.62 -24.42
N GLN A 200 -10.37 11.79 -23.59
CA GLN A 200 -9.48 10.70 -23.20
C GLN A 200 -10.22 9.59 -22.42
N ALA A 201 -11.05 9.95 -21.45
CA ALA A 201 -11.84 8.99 -20.68
C ALA A 201 -12.86 8.26 -21.55
N SER A 202 -13.50 8.95 -22.49
CA SER A 202 -14.45 8.34 -23.45
C SER A 202 -13.73 7.37 -24.38
N GLY A 203 -12.57 7.75 -24.92
CA GLY A 203 -11.75 6.86 -25.74
C GLY A 203 -11.25 5.62 -24.98
N TYR A 204 -10.98 5.76 -23.68
CA TYR A 204 -10.68 4.62 -22.82
C TYR A 204 -11.87 3.66 -22.68
N LEU A 205 -13.07 4.19 -22.44
CA LEU A 205 -14.30 3.38 -22.33
C LEU A 205 -14.59 2.63 -23.64
N ASP A 206 -14.49 3.32 -24.78
CA ASP A 206 -14.63 2.68 -26.10
C ASP A 206 -13.59 1.56 -26.31
N TYR A 207 -12.35 1.77 -25.88
CA TYR A 207 -11.30 0.76 -25.96
C TYR A 207 -11.66 -0.49 -25.14
N ILE A 208 -12.11 -0.34 -23.90
CA ILE A 208 -12.41 -1.48 -23.04
C ILE A 208 -13.68 -2.21 -23.45
N ASP A 209 -14.66 -1.52 -24.02
CA ASP A 209 -15.84 -2.14 -24.63
C ASP A 209 -15.46 -3.05 -25.80
N GLY A 210 -14.48 -2.65 -26.60
CA GLY A 210 -13.90 -3.47 -27.68
C GLY A 210 -13.24 -4.77 -27.20
N LEU A 211 -12.97 -4.93 -25.90
CA LEU A 211 -12.40 -6.15 -25.32
C LEU A 211 -13.46 -7.23 -25.05
N ARG A 212 -14.75 -6.87 -25.05
CA ARG A 212 -15.85 -7.81 -24.85
C ARG A 212 -16.06 -8.66 -26.11
N LEU A 213 -16.07 -9.99 -25.95
CA LEU A 213 -16.55 -10.87 -27.03
C LEU A 213 -18.08 -10.73 -27.15
N PRO A 214 -18.65 -10.76 -28.36
CA PRO A 214 -20.10 -10.77 -28.53
C PRO A 214 -20.71 -12.00 -27.85
N PRO A 215 -21.92 -11.90 -27.28
CA PRO A 215 -22.60 -13.06 -26.71
C PRO A 215 -22.83 -14.10 -27.83
N GLY A 216 -22.29 -15.30 -27.61
CA GLY A 216 -22.46 -16.46 -28.50
C GLY A 216 -23.79 -17.17 -28.32
#